data_AF-A0A4Q5M0L1-F1
#
_entry.id   AF-A0A4Q5M0L1-F1
#
_cell.length_a   1.000
_cell.length_b   1.000
_cell.length_c   1.000
_cell.angle_alpha   90.00
_cell.angle_beta   90.00
_cell.angle_gamma   90.00
#
_symmetry.space_group_name_H-M   'P 1'
#
loop_
_entity.id
_entity.type
_entity.pdbx_description
1 polymer ?
#
loop_
_entity_poly.entity_id
_entity_poly.type
_entity_poly.pdbx_seq_one_letter_code
_entity_poly.pdbx_strand_id
1 'polypeptide(L)'
;MLQELTVTTDKHLHTQIKDYAIYNQVANKRIVNWLKTNPTDLLNVEVPSSLSSVKQTLVHIWQVELSWFACLTNTSPLLPYEQTSTASAEEIFEGLLEQSEKFADYILDLEETELKETTHVYIPHILDCNIPRFELIQLCFDHSTYHRVQITNMARHIGLTDPPITNYMYYLSRERALA
;
A
#
# COMPACT_ATOMS: atom_id res chain seq x y z
N MET A 1 8.40 -25.17 14.47
CA MET A 1 7.14 -25.71 14.99
C MET A 1 6.16 -24.55 15.04
N LEU A 2 5.18 -24.51 14.15
CA LEU A 2 4.17 -23.44 14.15
C LEU A 2 3.23 -23.73 15.33
N GLN A 3 3.13 -22.81 16.29
CA GLN A 3 2.12 -22.89 17.33
C GLN A 3 0.73 -22.92 16.68
N GLU A 4 -0.14 -23.79 17.19
CA GLU A 4 -1.56 -23.80 16.83
C GLU A 4 -2.16 -22.43 17.13
N LEU A 5 -2.68 -21.77 16.10
CA LEU A 5 -3.47 -20.56 16.24
C LEU A 5 -4.72 -20.92 17.04
N THR A 6 -4.73 -20.57 18.33
CA THR A 6 -5.92 -20.66 19.17
C THR A 6 -7.04 -19.84 18.53
N VAL A 7 -8.10 -20.54 18.11
CA VAL A 7 -9.29 -19.95 17.51
C VAL A 7 -10.12 -19.27 18.60
N THR A 8 -9.90 -17.98 18.76
CA THR A 8 -10.84 -16.99 19.31
C THR A 8 -10.55 -15.72 18.51
N THR A 9 -11.49 -15.00 17.92
CA THR A 9 -12.82 -14.56 18.35
C THR A 9 -13.49 -14.03 17.08
N ASP A 10 -14.80 -13.84 17.06
CA ASP A 10 -15.53 -13.17 15.97
C ASP A 10 -14.72 -11.93 15.48
N LYS A 11 -14.06 -12.03 14.33
CA LYS A 11 -13.27 -10.90 13.80
C LYS A 11 -14.25 -9.96 13.13
N HIS A 12 -14.68 -8.95 13.87
CA HIS A 12 -15.48 -7.86 13.33
C HIS A 12 -14.74 -7.22 12.14
N LEU A 13 -15.50 -6.92 11.08
CA LEU A 13 -15.01 -6.31 9.84
C LEU A 13 -14.06 -5.14 10.13
N HIS A 14 -14.45 -4.31 11.09
CA HIS A 14 -13.71 -3.16 11.55
C HIS A 14 -12.28 -3.50 12.00
N THR A 15 -12.11 -4.50 12.87
CA THR A 15 -10.78 -4.93 13.33
C THR A 15 -9.93 -5.42 12.16
N GLN A 16 -10.52 -6.20 11.23
CA GLN A 16 -9.79 -6.71 10.08
C GLN A 16 -9.31 -5.59 9.15
N ILE A 17 -10.14 -4.59 8.89
CA ILE A 17 -9.79 -3.48 8.01
C ILE A 17 -8.73 -2.58 8.67
N LYS A 18 -8.83 -2.33 9.98
CA LYS A 18 -7.80 -1.61 10.75
C LYS A 18 -6.46 -2.32 10.73
N ASP A 19 -6.45 -3.62 10.99
CA ASP A 19 -5.24 -4.44 10.87
C ASP A 19 -4.63 -4.35 9.47
N TYR A 20 -5.48 -4.32 8.44
CA TYR A 20 -5.02 -4.28 7.06
C TYR A 20 -4.40 -2.94 6.68
N ALA A 21 -4.94 -1.85 7.22
CA ALA A 21 -4.39 -0.51 7.08
C ALA A 21 -3.01 -0.36 7.74
N ILE A 22 -2.89 -0.81 9.00
CA ILE A 22 -1.60 -0.80 9.73
C ILE A 22 -0.58 -1.66 8.99
N TYR A 23 -0.97 -2.85 8.55
CA TYR A 23 -0.11 -3.71 7.74
C TYR A 23 0.41 -3.00 6.49
N ASN A 24 -0.47 -2.35 5.72
CA ASN A 24 -0.07 -1.70 4.49
C ASN A 24 0.95 -0.59 4.75
N GLN A 25 0.70 0.25 5.76
CA GLN A 25 1.61 1.31 6.19
C GLN A 25 2.98 0.74 6.60
N VAL A 26 3.00 -0.27 7.47
CA VAL A 26 4.25 -0.86 7.97
C VAL A 26 5.01 -1.57 6.84
N ALA A 27 4.32 -2.26 5.94
CA ALA A 27 4.92 -2.92 4.79
C ALA A 27 5.57 -1.93 3.81
N ASN A 28 4.90 -0.81 3.51
CA ASN A 28 5.48 0.27 2.71
C ASN A 28 6.70 0.88 3.40
N LYS A 29 6.60 1.16 4.71
CA LYS A 29 7.71 1.66 5.53
C LYS A 29 8.94 0.75 5.50
N ARG A 30 8.74 -0.57 5.59
CA ARG A 30 9.84 -1.54 5.51
C ARG A 30 10.53 -1.52 4.15
N ILE A 31 9.77 -1.53 3.06
CA ILE A 31 10.34 -1.48 1.70
C ILE A 31 11.10 -0.18 1.49
N VAL A 32 10.51 0.97 1.82
CA VAL A 32 11.16 2.28 1.66
C VAL A 32 12.43 2.37 2.49
N ASN A 33 12.40 1.97 3.76
CA ASN A 33 13.58 2.01 4.63
C ASN A 33 14.72 1.13 4.09
N TRP A 34 14.40 -0.04 3.55
CA TRP A 34 15.41 -0.88 2.89
C TRP A 34 15.93 -0.25 1.60
N LEU A 35 15.07 0.33 0.75
CA LEU A 35 15.54 0.98 -0.48
C LEU A 35 16.44 2.19 -0.18
N LYS A 36 16.20 2.93 0.90
CA LYS A 36 17.06 4.03 1.38
C LYS A 36 18.48 3.59 1.74
N THR A 37 18.72 2.30 2.01
CA THR A 37 20.07 1.77 2.28
C THR A 37 20.81 1.33 1.01
N ASN A 38 20.21 1.51 -0.17
CA ASN A 38 20.75 1.07 -1.45
C ASN A 38 21.05 2.28 -2.37
N PRO A 39 21.93 2.14 -3.37
CA PRO A 39 22.21 3.22 -4.32
C PRO A 39 20.96 3.66 -5.11
N THR A 40 20.59 4.93 -4.98
CA THR A 40 19.38 5.50 -5.61
C THR A 40 19.34 5.35 -7.13
N ASP A 41 20.50 5.39 -7.81
CA ASP A 41 20.59 5.25 -9.27
C ASP A 41 20.04 3.90 -9.76
N LEU A 42 20.13 2.84 -8.94
CA LEU A 42 19.64 1.51 -9.28
C LEU A 42 18.10 1.47 -9.38
N LEU A 43 17.39 2.39 -8.72
CA LEU A 43 15.93 2.43 -8.74
C LEU A 43 15.35 2.75 -10.14
N ASN A 44 16.16 3.35 -11.01
CA ASN A 44 15.78 3.70 -12.38
C ASN A 44 16.17 2.62 -13.41
N VAL A 45 16.91 1.58 -13.02
CA VAL A 45 17.35 0.52 -13.95
C VAL A 45 16.12 -0.21 -14.50
N GLU A 46 16.07 -0.33 -15.83
CA GLU A 46 14.96 -0.99 -16.50
C GLU A 46 15.00 -2.51 -16.32
N VAL A 47 13.85 -3.08 -15.95
CA VAL A 47 13.63 -4.52 -15.81
C VAL A 47 12.33 -4.88 -16.56
N PRO A 48 12.31 -5.93 -17.39
CA PRO A 48 11.08 -6.39 -18.03
C PRO A 48 10.00 -6.76 -16.99
N SER A 49 8.98 -5.92 -16.87
CA SER A 49 7.85 -6.10 -15.96
C SER A 49 6.68 -5.19 -16.37
N SER A 50 5.54 -5.27 -15.69
CA SER A 50 4.37 -4.40 -15.99
C SER A 50 4.66 -2.91 -15.77
N LEU A 51 5.60 -2.59 -14.89
CA LEU A 51 6.22 -1.28 -14.72
C LEU A 51 7.72 -1.48 -14.88
N SER A 52 8.41 -0.64 -15.64
CA SER A 52 9.76 -0.95 -16.10
C SER A 52 10.85 -0.73 -15.05
N SER A 53 10.56 -0.17 -13.87
CA SER A 53 11.55 0.02 -12.82
C SER A 53 10.98 0.00 -11.40
N VAL A 54 11.87 -0.13 -10.41
CA VAL A 54 11.52 -0.01 -8.98
C VAL A 54 10.92 1.37 -8.68
N LYS A 55 11.53 2.43 -9.23
CA LYS A 55 11.02 3.80 -9.05
C LYS A 55 9.61 3.96 -9.61
N GLN A 56 9.35 3.51 -10.83
CA GLN A 56 8.01 3.57 -11.42
C GLN A 56 6.99 2.78 -10.59
N THR A 57 7.41 1.65 -10.03
CA THR A 57 6.52 0.83 -9.19
C THR A 57 6.19 1.49 -7.87
N LEU A 58 7.13 2.20 -7.24
CA LEU A 58 6.86 3.01 -6.04
C LEU A 58 5.92 4.17 -6.33
N VAL A 59 6.14 4.88 -7.43
CA VAL A 59 5.26 5.96 -7.90
C VAL A 59 3.84 5.42 -8.08
N HIS A 60 3.69 4.26 -8.71
CA HIS A 60 2.39 3.64 -8.94
C HIS A 60 1.66 3.26 -7.64
N ILE A 61 2.37 2.66 -6.67
CA ILE A 61 1.78 2.39 -5.34
C ILE A 61 1.28 3.69 -4.70
N TRP A 62 2.12 4.72 -4.70
CA TRP A 62 1.78 6.02 -4.10
C TRP A 62 0.57 6.67 -4.78
N GLN A 63 0.53 6.68 -6.11
CA GLN A 63 -0.59 7.21 -6.89
C GLN A 63 -1.90 6.47 -6.61
N VAL A 64 -1.84 5.14 -6.49
CA VAL A 64 -3.03 4.34 -6.21
C VAL A 64 -3.56 4.61 -4.80
N GLU A 65 -2.69 4.75 -3.80
CA GLU A 65 -3.11 5.16 -2.45
C GLU A 65 -3.72 6.57 -2.44
N LEU A 66 -3.11 7.54 -3.12
CA LEU A 66 -3.66 8.88 -3.26
C LEU A 66 -5.06 8.87 -3.91
N SER A 67 -5.23 8.08 -4.96
CA SER A 67 -6.47 8.03 -5.75
C SER A 67 -7.61 7.41 -4.95
N TRP A 68 -7.36 6.27 -4.29
CA TRP A 68 -8.39 5.61 -3.48
C TRP A 68 -8.70 6.37 -2.20
N PHE A 69 -7.70 6.98 -1.57
CA PHE A 69 -7.93 7.88 -0.44
C PHE A 69 -8.86 9.03 -0.85
N ALA A 70 -8.55 9.69 -1.97
CA ALA A 70 -9.35 10.79 -2.48
C ALA A 70 -10.79 10.38 -2.80
N CYS A 71 -10.99 9.18 -3.37
CA CYS A 71 -12.31 8.59 -3.59
C CYS A 71 -13.07 8.42 -2.26
N LEU A 72 -12.43 7.83 -1.24
CA LEU A 72 -13.04 7.60 0.07
C LEU A 72 -13.40 8.90 0.81
N THR A 73 -12.60 9.95 0.65
CA THR A 73 -12.81 11.25 1.31
C THR A 73 -13.60 12.24 0.45
N ASN A 74 -14.09 11.83 -0.72
CA ASN A 74 -14.77 12.70 -1.70
C ASN A 74 -13.95 13.97 -2.03
N THR A 75 -12.64 13.84 -2.13
CA THR A 75 -11.73 14.91 -2.56
C THR A 75 -11.16 14.59 -3.93
N SER A 76 -10.64 15.59 -4.64
CA SER A 76 -9.84 15.32 -5.85
C SER A 76 -8.49 14.69 -5.47
N PRO A 77 -7.95 13.74 -6.26
CA PRO A 77 -6.58 13.30 -6.08
C PRO A 77 -5.65 14.50 -6.20
N LEU A 78 -4.79 14.71 -5.19
CA LEU A 78 -4.03 15.95 -5.03
C LEU A 78 -2.89 16.10 -6.04
N LEU A 79 -2.39 14.99 -6.64
CA LEU A 79 -1.23 15.02 -7.53
C LEU A 79 -1.58 14.52 -8.93
N PRO A 80 -1.35 15.34 -9.99
CA PRO A 80 -1.34 14.88 -11.37
C PRO A 80 -0.26 13.82 -11.58
N TYR A 81 -0.56 12.80 -12.40
CA TYR A 81 0.37 11.72 -12.78
C TYR A 81 1.78 12.24 -13.14
N GLU A 82 1.82 13.33 -13.90
CA GLU A 82 3.02 13.99 -14.40
C GLU A 82 3.94 14.48 -13.27
N GLN A 83 3.39 14.99 -12.16
CA GLN A 83 4.18 15.47 -11.02
C GLN A 83 4.86 14.33 -10.29
N THR A 84 4.14 13.24 -10.01
CA THR A 84 4.70 12.07 -9.35
C THR A 84 5.70 11.30 -10.21
N SER A 85 5.55 11.32 -11.54
CA SER A 85 6.47 10.63 -12.47
C SER A 85 7.85 11.30 -12.60
N THR A 86 7.94 12.59 -12.27
CA THR A 86 9.19 13.37 -12.36
C THR A 86 9.87 13.57 -11.01
N ALA A 87 9.22 13.17 -9.91
CA ALA A 87 9.75 13.24 -8.56
C ALA A 87 11.08 12.48 -8.38
N SER A 88 11.94 12.99 -7.51
CA SER A 88 13.14 12.31 -7.00
C SER A 88 12.76 11.07 -6.19
N ALA A 89 13.73 10.19 -5.96
CA ALA A 89 13.46 8.99 -5.14
C ALA A 89 13.09 9.37 -3.71
N GLU A 90 13.73 10.40 -3.17
CA GLU A 90 13.49 10.95 -1.84
C GLU A 90 12.07 11.47 -1.70
N GLU A 91 11.59 12.27 -2.66
CA GLU A 91 10.20 12.77 -2.69
C GLU A 91 9.18 11.62 -2.81
N ILE A 92 9.48 10.59 -3.62
CA ILE A 92 8.60 9.41 -3.75
C ILE A 92 8.55 8.64 -2.43
N PHE A 93 9.69 8.47 -1.76
CA PHE A 93 9.75 7.81 -0.46
C PHE A 93 8.96 8.57 0.60
N GLU A 94 9.19 9.87 0.73
CA GLU A 94 8.49 10.71 1.71
C GLU A 94 7.00 10.74 1.42
N GLY A 95 6.61 11.02 0.18
CA GLY A 95 5.21 11.06 -0.24
C GLY A 95 4.46 9.76 -0.03
N LEU A 96 5.08 8.61 -0.36
CA LEU A 96 4.47 7.30 -0.11
C LEU A 96 4.29 7.05 1.39
N LEU A 97 5.29 7.35 2.22
CA LEU A 97 5.19 7.13 3.66
C LEU A 97 4.14 8.02 4.31
N GLU A 98 4.13 9.31 3.99
CA GLU A 98 3.14 10.27 4.49
C GLU A 98 1.73 9.87 4.07
N GLN A 99 1.53 9.49 2.80
CA GLN A 99 0.22 9.06 2.33
C GLN A 99 -0.23 7.77 2.99
N SER A 100 0.65 6.78 3.15
CA SER A 100 0.30 5.53 3.82
C SER A 100 -0.06 5.72 5.29
N GLU A 101 0.63 6.62 6.00
CA GLU A 101 0.28 7.00 7.38
C GLU A 101 -1.07 7.70 7.44
N LYS A 102 -1.28 8.73 6.61
CA LYS A 102 -2.55 9.44 6.52
C LYS A 102 -3.73 8.52 6.20
N PHE A 103 -3.53 7.55 5.31
CA PHE A 103 -4.56 6.58 4.94
C PHE A 103 -4.86 5.63 6.12
N ALA A 104 -3.82 5.16 6.82
CA ALA A 104 -4.00 4.33 8.00
C ALA A 104 -4.76 5.07 9.10
N ASP A 105 -4.35 6.31 9.42
CA ASP A 105 -5.02 7.14 10.44
C ASP A 105 -6.49 7.36 10.12
N TYR A 106 -6.81 7.71 8.86
CA TYR A 106 -8.19 7.85 8.42
C TYR A 106 -9.02 6.57 8.66
N ILE A 107 -8.49 5.40 8.29
CA ILE A 107 -9.20 4.12 8.47
C ILE A 107 -9.31 3.77 9.96
N LEU A 108 -8.33 4.15 10.78
CA LEU A 108 -8.34 3.91 12.21
C LEU A 108 -9.42 4.74 12.93
N ASP A 109 -9.83 5.86 12.35
CA ASP A 109 -10.89 6.72 12.90
C ASP A 109 -12.30 6.33 12.44
N LEU A 110 -12.45 5.47 11.43
CA LEU A 110 -13.77 5.04 10.94
C LEU A 110 -14.45 4.04 11.88
N GLU A 111 -15.75 4.21 12.07
CA GLU A 111 -16.61 3.21 12.70
C GLU A 111 -17.02 2.09 11.74
N GLU A 112 -17.45 0.94 12.28
CA GLU A 112 -17.85 -0.21 11.44
C GLU A 112 -19.01 0.12 10.49
N THR A 113 -19.93 1.00 10.91
CA THR A 113 -21.03 1.46 10.06
C THR A 113 -20.53 2.29 8.88
N GLU A 114 -19.54 3.14 9.09
CA GLU A 114 -18.95 3.97 8.03
C GLU A 114 -18.15 3.12 7.03
N LEU A 115 -17.48 2.07 7.50
CA LEU A 115 -16.81 1.11 6.61
C LEU A 115 -17.77 0.40 5.65
N LYS A 116 -19.05 0.25 6.04
CA LYS A 116 -20.11 -0.38 5.23
C LYS A 116 -20.84 0.61 4.33
N GLU A 117 -20.63 1.92 4.49
CA GLU A 117 -21.16 2.91 3.56
C GLU A 117 -20.55 2.72 2.17
N THR A 118 -21.30 3.09 1.14
CA THR A 118 -20.83 3.00 -0.25
C THR A 118 -20.27 4.33 -0.73
N THR A 119 -19.18 4.26 -1.49
CA THR A 119 -18.59 5.38 -2.22
C THR A 119 -18.82 5.19 -3.71
N HIS A 120 -19.20 6.25 -4.41
CA HIS A 120 -19.29 6.22 -5.87
C HIS A 120 -17.90 6.20 -6.49
N VAL A 121 -17.62 5.18 -7.28
CA VAL A 121 -16.43 5.06 -8.10
C VAL A 121 -16.80 5.27 -9.56
N TYR A 122 -16.08 6.18 -10.22
CA TYR A 122 -16.18 6.41 -11.65
C TYR A 122 -14.80 6.34 -12.29
N ILE A 123 -14.63 5.41 -13.22
CA ILE A 123 -13.46 5.27 -14.05
C ILE A 123 -13.94 5.27 -15.51
N PRO A 124 -13.59 6.28 -16.32
CA PRO A 124 -14.07 6.40 -17.69
C PRO A 124 -13.91 5.11 -18.49
N HIS A 125 -15.00 4.64 -19.09
CA HIS A 125 -15.07 3.43 -19.92
C HIS A 125 -14.74 2.10 -19.21
N ILE A 126 -14.58 2.10 -17.88
CA ILE A 126 -14.20 0.92 -17.10
C ILE A 126 -15.25 0.61 -16.04
N LEU A 127 -15.65 1.61 -15.24
CA LEU A 127 -16.47 1.39 -14.05
C LEU A 127 -17.32 2.62 -13.71
N ASP A 128 -18.57 2.39 -13.33
CA ASP A 128 -19.49 3.39 -12.79
C ASP A 128 -20.42 2.68 -11.81
N CYS A 129 -20.05 2.67 -10.53
CA CYS A 129 -20.83 1.98 -9.49
C CYS A 129 -20.56 2.53 -8.09
N ASN A 130 -21.41 2.12 -7.14
CA ASN A 130 -21.23 2.35 -5.72
C ASN A 130 -20.61 1.10 -5.07
N ILE A 131 -19.51 1.27 -4.35
CA ILE A 131 -18.77 0.16 -3.72
C ILE A 131 -18.63 0.45 -2.22
N PRO A 132 -18.84 -0.53 -1.33
CA PRO A 132 -18.57 -0.37 0.10
C PRO A 132 -17.13 0.07 0.37
N ARG A 133 -16.93 1.00 1.32
CA ARG A 133 -15.59 1.54 1.64
C ARG A 133 -14.60 0.43 2.01
N PHE A 134 -15.03 -0.58 2.76
CA PHE A 134 -14.16 -1.70 3.15
C PHE A 134 -13.61 -2.47 1.93
N GLU A 135 -14.39 -2.63 0.86
CA GLU A 135 -13.94 -3.32 -0.36
C GLU A 135 -12.94 -2.45 -1.14
N LEU A 136 -13.15 -1.14 -1.18
CA LEU A 136 -12.20 -0.20 -1.80
C LEU A 136 -10.85 -0.18 -1.07
N ILE A 137 -10.90 -0.17 0.26
CA ILE A 137 -9.71 -0.25 1.11
C ILE A 137 -8.97 -1.56 0.83
N GLN A 138 -9.69 -2.69 0.81
CA GLN A 138 -9.10 -3.99 0.53
C GLN A 138 -8.45 -4.02 -0.87
N LEU A 139 -9.15 -3.55 -1.90
CA LEU A 139 -8.66 -3.46 -3.27
C LEU A 139 -7.34 -2.67 -3.35
N CYS A 140 -7.27 -1.51 -2.69
CA CYS A 140 -6.08 -0.66 -2.68
C CYS A 140 -4.87 -1.36 -2.03
N PHE A 141 -5.06 -2.04 -0.91
CA PHE A 141 -3.98 -2.69 -0.17
C PHE A 141 -3.56 -4.03 -0.75
N ASP A 142 -4.49 -4.77 -1.39
CA ASP A 142 -4.18 -5.94 -2.21
C ASP A 142 -3.28 -5.53 -3.38
N HIS A 143 -3.64 -4.44 -4.06
CA HIS A 143 -2.85 -3.87 -5.15
C HIS A 143 -1.44 -3.43 -4.69
N SER A 144 -1.33 -2.79 -3.54
CA SER A 144 -0.04 -2.42 -2.95
C SER A 144 0.80 -3.66 -2.60
N THR A 145 0.18 -4.73 -2.08
CA THR A 145 0.86 -6.00 -1.80
C THR A 145 1.42 -6.63 -3.08
N TYR A 146 0.63 -6.66 -4.16
CA TYR A 146 1.07 -7.15 -5.47
C TYR A 146 2.32 -6.41 -5.96
N HIS A 147 2.31 -5.08 -5.93
CA HIS A 147 3.44 -4.28 -6.41
C HIS A 147 4.67 -4.30 -5.47
N ARG A 148 4.51 -4.48 -4.15
CA ARG A 148 5.65 -4.70 -3.25
C ARG A 148 6.42 -5.98 -3.58
N VAL A 149 5.71 -7.05 -3.96
CA VAL A 149 6.35 -8.29 -4.43
C VAL A 149 7.07 -8.04 -5.75
N GLN A 150 6.49 -7.26 -6.66
CA GLN A 150 7.14 -6.84 -7.90
C GLN A 150 8.45 -6.08 -7.62
N ILE A 151 8.45 -5.11 -6.70
CA ILE A 151 9.66 -4.38 -6.24
C ILE A 151 10.72 -5.35 -5.77
N THR A 152 10.35 -6.28 -4.88
CA THR A 152 11.27 -7.27 -4.32
C THR A 152 11.89 -8.16 -5.41
N ASN A 153 11.13 -8.51 -6.45
CA ASN A 153 11.64 -9.27 -7.58
C ASN A 153 12.54 -8.43 -8.49
N MET A 154 12.15 -7.21 -8.86
CA MET A 154 12.96 -6.32 -9.70
C MET A 154 14.29 -5.99 -9.02
N ALA A 155 14.25 -5.69 -7.71
CA ALA A 155 15.43 -5.36 -6.93
C ALA A 155 16.50 -6.46 -6.96
N ARG A 156 16.11 -7.74 -6.94
CA ARG A 156 17.05 -8.85 -7.12
C ARG A 156 17.69 -8.88 -8.51
N HIS A 157 16.93 -8.55 -9.56
CA HIS A 157 17.47 -8.51 -10.93
C HIS A 157 18.52 -7.42 -11.12
N ILE A 158 18.41 -6.32 -10.37
CA ILE A 158 19.35 -5.20 -10.41
C ILE A 158 20.44 -5.31 -9.32
N GLY A 159 20.56 -6.47 -8.68
CA GLY A 159 21.66 -6.78 -7.74
C GLY A 159 21.46 -6.32 -6.30
N LEU A 160 20.28 -5.81 -5.92
CA LEU A 160 19.97 -5.52 -4.52
C LEU A 160 19.70 -6.82 -3.76
N THR A 161 20.17 -6.87 -2.51
CA THR A 161 20.10 -8.06 -1.66
C THR A 161 19.29 -7.80 -0.39
N ASP A 162 18.88 -8.88 0.27
CA ASP A 162 18.18 -8.87 1.55
C ASP A 162 16.91 -7.99 1.63
N PRO A 163 15.97 -8.10 0.67
CA PRO A 163 14.70 -7.40 0.75
C PRO A 163 13.91 -7.81 2.00
N PRO A 164 13.21 -6.88 2.66
CA PRO A 164 12.46 -7.18 3.86
C PRO A 164 11.26 -8.07 3.56
N ILE A 165 10.86 -8.90 4.53
CA ILE A 165 9.58 -9.61 4.47
C ILE A 165 8.46 -8.58 4.67
N THR A 166 7.49 -8.55 3.76
CA THR A 166 6.35 -7.62 3.79
C THR A 166 4.99 -8.29 3.60
N ASN A 167 4.88 -9.59 3.87
CA ASN A 167 3.60 -10.28 3.76
C ASN A 167 2.76 -10.11 5.03
N TYR A 168 1.45 -10.28 4.92
CA TYR A 168 0.51 -10.08 6.03
C TYR A 168 0.73 -11.06 7.19
N MET A 169 1.19 -12.29 6.91
CA MET A 169 1.52 -13.27 7.95
C MET A 169 2.63 -12.77 8.87
N TYR A 170 3.65 -12.10 8.30
CA TYR A 170 4.71 -11.49 9.08
C TYR A 170 4.16 -10.41 10.01
N TYR A 171 3.31 -9.50 9.51
CA TYR A 171 2.65 -8.49 10.34
C TYR A 171 1.87 -9.13 11.50
N LEU A 172 1.02 -10.12 11.21
CA LEU A 172 0.22 -10.80 12.23
C LEU A 172 1.08 -11.48 13.31
N SER A 173 2.23 -12.03 12.94
CA SER A 173 3.05 -12.85 13.84
C SER A 173 4.15 -12.08 14.60
N ARG A 174 4.45 -10.85 14.19
CA ARG A 174 5.59 -10.10 14.73
C ARG A 174 5.29 -8.65 15.11
N GLU A 175 4.32 -8.02 14.47
CA GLU A 175 4.08 -6.58 14.62
C GLU A 175 2.75 -6.32 15.32
N ARG A 176 1.68 -7.01 14.92
CA ARG A 176 0.40 -6.92 15.62
C ARG A 176 0.47 -7.36 17.09
N ALA A 177 1.32 -8.33 17.42
CA ALA A 177 1.47 -8.79 18.79
C ALA A 177 2.20 -7.77 19.70
N LEU A 178 2.75 -6.70 19.13
CA LEU A 178 3.52 -5.66 19.82
C LEU A 178 2.83 -4.28 19.80
N ALA A 179 1.69 -4.16 19.11
CA ALA A 179 0.85 -2.96 19.02
C ALA A 179 -0.40 -3.13 19.88
#